data_AF-A0A6P1TI03-F1
#
_entry.id   AF-A0A6P1TI03-F1
#
_cell.length_a   1.000
_cell.length_b   1.000
_cell.length_c   1.000
_cell.angle_alpha   90.00
_cell.angle_beta   90.00
_cell.angle_gamma   90.00
#
_symmetry.space_group_name_H-M   'P 1'
#
loop_
_entity.id
_entity.type
_entity.pdbx_description
1 polymer ?
#
loop_
_entity_poly.entity_id
_entity_poly.type
_entity_poly.pdbx_seq_one_letter_code
_entity_poly.pdbx_strand_id
1 'polypeptide(L)'
;MRYLKSKKTAVIITSILVLISILYGSHHSLTKLRSEVKEVFFNGENASGKSINSDLEYISDECYNLTVVAGRYIDKDDERIINILNSRELLEKADNPGRKFKTGKKLIEIATVLYNDLKVMELSERDRYYTESFPVNVRSRELIISHNSYNDKAREFNRILKVFPANLLRRMTFVKTLELYE
;
A
#
# COMPACT_ATOMS: atom_id res chain seq x y z
N MET A 1 17.49 51.65 4.00
CA MET A 1 18.06 51.19 5.29
C MET A 1 17.44 51.82 6.55
N ARG A 2 16.80 53.01 6.48
CA ARG A 2 16.22 53.68 7.67
C ARG A 2 14.94 53.00 8.23
N TYR A 3 14.17 52.32 7.38
CA TYR A 3 12.97 51.56 7.79
C TYR A 3 13.28 50.29 8.57
N LEU A 4 14.41 49.62 8.33
CA LEU A 4 14.83 48.42 9.06
C LEU A 4 15.26 48.70 10.51
N LYS A 5 15.50 49.96 10.86
CA LYS A 5 15.91 50.39 12.22
C LYS A 5 14.73 50.77 13.12
N SER A 6 13.48 50.69 12.64
CA SER A 6 12.30 51.01 13.44
C SER A 6 11.88 49.81 14.31
N LYS A 7 11.57 50.05 15.59
CA LYS A 7 11.09 49.01 16.53
C LYS A 7 9.85 48.29 15.97
N LYS A 8 8.95 49.01 15.30
CA LYS A 8 7.75 48.43 14.66
C LYS A 8 8.11 47.47 13.53
N THR A 9 9.05 47.86 12.66
CA THR A 9 9.50 47.04 11.54
C THR A 9 10.22 45.78 12.03
N ALA A 10 11.04 45.90 13.07
CA ALA A 10 11.69 44.75 13.70
C ALA A 10 10.67 43.76 14.29
N VAL A 11 9.65 44.24 15.01
CA VAL A 11 8.57 43.39 15.55
C VAL A 11 7.84 42.65 14.43
N ILE A 12 7.46 43.35 13.35
CA ILE A 12 6.77 42.73 12.20
C ILE A 12 7.63 41.64 11.56
N ILE A 13 8.91 41.92 11.30
CA ILE A 13 9.83 40.94 10.70
C ILE A 13 9.98 39.71 11.60
N THR A 14 10.20 39.91 12.91
CA THR A 14 10.30 38.81 13.86
C THR A 14 9.01 37.99 13.91
N SER A 15 7.85 38.62 13.92
CA SER A 15 6.56 37.91 13.89
C SER A 15 6.41 37.07 12.62
N ILE A 16 6.78 37.59 11.46
CA ILE A 16 6.76 36.86 10.19
C ILE A 16 7.72 35.67 10.24
N LEU A 17 8.95 35.86 10.73
CA LEU A 17 9.94 34.78 10.87
C LEU A 17 9.42 33.67 11.79
N VAL A 18 8.85 34.01 12.95
CA VAL A 18 8.26 33.03 13.87
C VAL A 18 7.13 32.25 13.20
N LEU A 19 6.23 32.92 12.48
CA LEU A 19 5.15 32.26 11.74
C LEU A 19 5.69 31.30 10.68
N ILE A 20 6.68 31.74 9.88
CA ILE A 20 7.31 30.91 8.86
C ILE A 20 8.00 29.70 9.49
N SER A 21 8.74 29.88 10.59
CA SER A 21 9.41 28.79 11.29
C SER A 21 8.43 27.73 11.81
N ILE A 22 7.29 28.15 12.37
CA ILE A 22 6.24 27.23 12.84
C ILE A 22 5.65 26.46 11.65
N LEU A 23 5.31 27.15 10.55
CA LEU A 23 4.75 26.52 9.36
C LEU A 23 5.71 25.52 8.74
N TYR A 24 6.98 25.90 8.58
CA TYR A 24 8.01 25.05 8.01
C TYR A 24 8.29 23.82 8.89
N GLY A 25 8.48 24.02 10.19
CA GLY A 25 8.71 22.92 11.14
C GLY A 25 7.53 21.94 11.17
N SER A 26 6.30 22.47 11.13
CA SER A 26 5.09 21.66 11.09
C SER A 26 4.94 20.88 9.78
N HIS A 27 5.22 21.51 8.63
CA HIS A 27 5.20 20.83 7.34
C HIS A 27 6.23 19.70 7.30
N HIS A 28 7.46 19.96 7.73
CA HIS A 28 8.52 18.95 7.76
C HIS A 28 8.17 17.79 8.69
N SER A 29 7.72 18.07 9.91
CA SER A 29 7.34 17.06 10.89
C SER A 29 6.16 16.19 10.41
N LEU A 30 5.08 16.81 9.93
CA LEU A 30 3.90 16.08 9.44
C LEU A 30 4.19 15.28 8.17
N THR A 31 5.01 15.82 7.26
CA THR A 31 5.41 15.11 6.03
C THR A 31 6.32 13.93 6.36
N LYS A 32 7.25 14.09 7.30
CA LYS A 32 8.11 13.00 7.78
C LYS A 32 7.28 11.89 8.41
N LEU A 33 6.38 12.22 9.33
CA LEU A 33 5.49 11.24 9.96
C LEU A 33 4.61 10.52 8.93
N ARG A 34 4.06 11.27 7.96
CA ARG A 34 3.30 10.69 6.85
C ARG A 34 4.14 9.71 6.03
N SER A 35 5.40 10.07 5.76
CA SER A 35 6.34 9.22 5.02
C SER A 35 6.63 7.95 5.81
N GLU A 36 6.95 8.05 7.09
CA GLU A 36 7.23 6.89 7.96
C GLU A 36 6.08 5.89 7.97
N VAL A 37 4.83 6.36 8.08
CA VAL A 37 3.67 5.47 8.02
C VAL A 37 3.48 4.88 6.63
N LYS A 38 3.73 5.66 5.56
CA LYS A 38 3.71 5.14 4.18
C LYS A 38 4.76 4.04 3.99
N GLU A 39 5.95 4.20 4.55
CA GLU A 39 7.03 3.21 4.47
C GLU A 39 6.64 1.88 5.12
N VAL A 40 5.84 1.88 6.18
CA VAL A 40 5.32 0.62 6.78
C VAL A 40 4.55 -0.21 5.75
N PHE A 41 3.79 0.43 4.85
CA PHE A 41 3.05 -0.27 3.80
C PHE A 41 3.98 -0.95 2.78
N PHE A 42 5.04 -0.27 2.35
CA PHE A 42 5.93 -0.72 1.26
C PHE A 42 7.10 -1.56 1.75
N ASN A 43 7.73 -1.16 2.86
CA ASN A 43 8.99 -1.73 3.36
C ASN A 43 8.84 -2.40 4.74
N GLY A 44 7.65 -2.31 5.35
CA GLY A 44 7.38 -2.91 6.64
C GLY A 44 7.91 -2.05 7.79
N GLU A 45 7.60 -2.45 9.03
CA GLU A 45 8.16 -1.75 10.18
C GLU A 45 9.69 -1.87 10.20
N ASN A 46 10.37 -0.75 10.49
CA ASN A 46 11.83 -0.65 10.55
C ASN A 46 12.55 -1.17 9.29
N ALA A 47 11.92 -1.05 8.11
CA ALA A 47 12.44 -1.59 6.85
C ALA A 47 12.76 -3.10 6.92
N SER A 48 11.97 -3.86 7.69
CA SER A 48 12.13 -5.32 7.82
C SER A 48 11.89 -6.09 6.52
N GLY A 49 11.34 -5.46 5.49
CA GLY A 49 10.91 -6.11 4.26
C GLY A 49 9.62 -6.91 4.41
N LYS A 50 9.05 -6.99 5.62
CA LYS A 50 7.78 -7.67 5.91
C LYS A 50 6.65 -6.65 5.87
N SER A 51 6.13 -6.41 4.68
CA SER A 51 5.16 -5.35 4.38
C SER A 51 3.94 -5.89 3.64
N ILE A 52 2.83 -5.14 3.68
CA ILE A 52 1.65 -5.48 2.87
C ILE A 52 2.03 -5.58 1.39
N ASN A 53 2.90 -4.68 0.90
CA ASN A 53 3.35 -4.73 -0.48
C ASN A 53 4.12 -6.03 -0.81
N SER A 54 5.02 -6.46 0.08
CA SER A 54 5.78 -7.71 -0.11
C SER A 54 4.90 -8.95 -0.08
N ASP A 55 3.87 -8.99 0.78
CA ASP A 55 2.93 -10.11 0.81
C ASP A 55 1.99 -10.10 -0.41
N LEU A 56 1.65 -8.92 -0.96
CA LEU A 56 0.93 -8.79 -2.23
C LEU A 56 1.77 -9.25 -3.43
N GLU A 57 3.07 -8.97 -3.44
CA GLU A 57 3.99 -9.48 -4.47
C GLU A 57 4.04 -11.00 -4.42
N TYR A 58 4.15 -11.59 -3.22
CA TYR A 58 4.09 -13.04 -3.06
C TYR A 58 2.76 -13.63 -3.57
N ILE A 59 1.61 -13.02 -3.24
CA ILE A 59 0.30 -13.47 -3.77
C ILE A 59 0.27 -13.37 -5.29
N SER A 60 0.83 -12.30 -5.87
CA SER A 60 0.93 -12.11 -7.31
C SER A 60 1.72 -13.23 -7.99
N ASP A 61 2.83 -13.66 -7.37
CA ASP A 61 3.67 -14.73 -7.88
C ASP A 61 3.00 -16.11 -7.77
N GLU A 62 2.29 -16.38 -6.68
CA GLU A 62 1.49 -17.60 -6.55
C GLU A 62 0.39 -17.67 -7.62
N CYS A 63 -0.29 -16.55 -7.89
CA CYS A 63 -1.29 -16.48 -8.96
C CYS A 63 -0.68 -16.71 -10.35
N TYR A 64 0.53 -16.20 -10.59
CA TYR A 64 1.24 -16.44 -11.85
C TYR A 64 1.68 -17.88 -12.02
N ASN A 65 2.27 -18.48 -11.00
CA ASN A 65 2.69 -19.87 -11.05
C ASN A 65 1.50 -20.81 -11.31
N LEU A 66 0.32 -20.49 -10.78
CA LEU A 66 -0.92 -21.18 -11.13
C LEU A 66 -1.23 -21.12 -12.63
N THR A 67 -1.02 -19.97 -13.30
CA THR A 67 -1.18 -19.85 -14.76
C THR A 67 -0.16 -20.69 -15.54
N VAL A 68 1.07 -20.81 -15.01
CA VAL A 68 2.13 -21.64 -15.62
C VAL A 68 1.76 -23.11 -15.56
N VAL A 69 1.18 -23.57 -14.45
CA VAL A 69 0.64 -24.92 -14.33
C VAL A 69 -0.54 -25.09 -15.28
N ALA A 70 -1.49 -24.15 -15.28
CA ALA A 70 -2.67 -24.21 -16.14
C ALA A 70 -2.34 -24.35 -17.62
N GLY A 71 -1.38 -23.56 -18.13
CA GLY A 71 -0.97 -23.59 -19.54
C GLY A 71 -0.33 -24.89 -20.03
N ARG A 72 -0.24 -25.93 -19.18
CA ARG A 72 0.12 -27.31 -19.57
C ARG A 72 -1.11 -28.19 -19.83
N TYR A 73 -2.29 -27.80 -19.36
CA TYR A 73 -3.54 -28.57 -19.41
C TYR A 73 -4.65 -27.86 -20.17
N ILE A 74 -4.59 -26.52 -20.28
CA ILE A 74 -5.51 -25.70 -21.06
C ILE A 74 -4.73 -24.83 -22.05
N ASP A 75 -5.47 -24.19 -22.98
CA ASP A 75 -4.88 -23.23 -23.91
C ASP A 75 -4.18 -22.09 -23.14
N LYS A 76 -3.00 -21.69 -23.61
CA LYS A 76 -2.25 -20.57 -22.99
C LYS A 76 -2.91 -19.23 -23.25
N ASP A 77 -3.69 -19.13 -24.31
CA ASP A 77 -4.49 -17.96 -24.66
C ASP A 77 -5.91 -18.03 -24.05
N ASP A 78 -6.13 -18.95 -23.10
CA ASP A 78 -7.37 -19.01 -22.35
C ASP A 78 -7.62 -17.71 -21.57
N GLU A 79 -8.86 -17.21 -21.64
CA GLU A 79 -9.26 -15.94 -21.06
C GLU A 79 -8.96 -15.86 -19.54
N ARG A 80 -9.03 -16.98 -18.82
CA ARG A 80 -8.74 -17.03 -17.38
C ARG A 80 -7.27 -16.73 -17.10
N ILE A 81 -6.36 -17.27 -17.91
CA ILE A 81 -4.92 -17.00 -17.81
C ILE A 81 -4.65 -15.53 -18.12
N ILE A 82 -5.19 -15.02 -19.23
CA ILE A 82 -5.02 -13.63 -19.66
C ILE A 82 -5.55 -12.66 -18.58
N ASN A 83 -6.72 -12.95 -17.99
CA ASN A 83 -7.30 -12.12 -16.94
C ASN A 83 -6.43 -12.05 -15.68
N ILE A 84 -5.78 -13.16 -15.29
CA ILE A 84 -4.83 -13.17 -14.18
C ILE A 84 -3.62 -12.28 -14.50
N LEU A 85 -3.03 -12.45 -15.68
CA LEU A 85 -1.86 -11.66 -16.10
C LEU A 85 -2.17 -10.15 -16.13
N ASN A 86 -3.31 -9.76 -16.69
CA ASN A 86 -3.77 -8.38 -16.71
C ASN A 86 -4.01 -7.83 -15.28
N SER A 87 -4.62 -8.63 -14.39
CA SER A 87 -4.86 -8.21 -13.01
C SER A 87 -3.56 -8.06 -12.22
N ARG A 88 -2.52 -8.85 -12.52
CA ARG A 88 -1.19 -8.68 -11.93
C ARG A 88 -0.56 -7.36 -12.36
N GLU A 89 -0.63 -7.03 -13.65
CA GLU A 89 -0.12 -5.76 -14.16
C GLU A 89 -0.83 -4.56 -13.52
N LEU A 90 -2.14 -4.65 -13.31
CA LEU A 90 -2.90 -3.63 -12.58
C LEU A 90 -2.45 -3.52 -11.11
N LEU A 91 -2.13 -4.62 -10.45
CA LEU A 91 -1.67 -4.65 -9.06
C LEU A 91 -0.27 -4.03 -8.92
N GLU A 92 0.60 -4.29 -9.89
CA GLU A 92 1.94 -3.71 -9.99
C GLU A 92 1.86 -2.19 -10.17
N LYS A 93 0.99 -1.72 -11.08
CA LYS A 93 0.78 -0.29 -11.35
C LYS A 93 0.02 0.46 -10.25
N ALA A 94 -0.60 -0.25 -9.31
CA ALA A 94 -1.32 0.38 -8.21
C ALA A 94 -0.34 1.06 -7.24
N ASP A 95 -0.43 2.38 -7.13
CA ASP A 95 0.50 3.24 -6.39
C ASP A 95 0.01 3.65 -4.98
N ASN A 96 -1.20 3.23 -4.61
CA ASN A 96 -1.83 3.56 -3.34
C ASN A 96 -2.50 2.34 -2.68
N PRO A 97 -2.61 2.34 -1.33
CA PRO A 97 -3.18 1.24 -0.56
C PRO A 97 -4.58 0.82 -1.01
N GLY A 98 -5.47 1.78 -1.28
CA GLY A 98 -6.86 1.46 -1.65
C GLY A 98 -6.96 0.76 -3.01
N ARG A 99 -6.17 1.17 -4.00
CA ARG A 99 -6.10 0.48 -5.31
C ARG A 99 -5.43 -0.89 -5.18
N LYS A 100 -4.37 -1.01 -4.38
CA LYS A 100 -3.72 -2.31 -4.12
C LYS A 100 -4.67 -3.29 -3.45
N PHE A 101 -5.50 -2.84 -2.51
CA PHE A 101 -6.54 -3.68 -1.89
C PHE A 101 -7.53 -4.21 -2.91
N LYS A 102 -8.14 -3.32 -3.69
CA LYS A 102 -9.15 -3.69 -4.71
C LYS A 102 -8.57 -4.66 -5.75
N THR A 103 -7.38 -4.35 -6.25
CA THR A 103 -6.75 -5.14 -7.31
C THR A 103 -6.22 -6.47 -6.79
N GLY A 104 -5.66 -6.49 -5.56
CA GLY A 104 -5.22 -7.71 -4.90
C GLY A 104 -6.38 -8.68 -4.64
N LYS A 105 -7.52 -8.17 -4.13
CA LYS A 105 -8.74 -8.98 -3.99
C LYS A 105 -9.21 -9.54 -5.32
N LYS A 106 -9.28 -8.70 -6.36
CA LYS A 106 -9.72 -9.13 -7.69
C LYS A 106 -8.81 -10.22 -8.25
N LEU A 107 -7.50 -10.10 -8.08
CA LEU A 107 -6.51 -11.08 -8.51
C LEU A 107 -6.72 -12.45 -7.82
N ILE A 108 -6.92 -12.45 -6.50
CA ILE A 108 -7.19 -13.68 -5.74
C ILE A 108 -8.50 -14.33 -6.19
N GLU A 109 -9.56 -13.55 -6.40
CA GLU A 109 -10.86 -14.04 -6.85
C GLU A 109 -10.75 -14.76 -8.20
N ILE A 110 -10.12 -14.15 -9.20
CA ILE A 110 -9.98 -14.74 -10.53
C ILE A 110 -9.02 -15.95 -10.53
N ALA A 111 -7.95 -15.91 -9.73
CA ALA A 111 -7.04 -17.04 -9.59
C ALA A 111 -7.72 -18.24 -8.89
N THR A 112 -8.61 -17.97 -7.93
CA THR A 112 -9.40 -19.02 -7.26
C THR A 112 -10.32 -19.75 -8.23
N VAL A 113 -10.89 -19.05 -9.22
CA VAL A 113 -11.69 -19.70 -10.29
C VAL A 113 -10.81 -20.67 -11.08
N LEU A 114 -9.64 -20.23 -11.56
CA LEU A 114 -8.71 -21.10 -12.29
C LEU A 114 -8.25 -22.30 -11.45
N TYR A 115 -7.97 -22.08 -10.16
CA TYR A 115 -7.62 -23.16 -9.23
C TYR A 115 -8.73 -24.22 -9.13
N ASN A 116 -10.00 -23.81 -9.02
CA ASN A 116 -11.11 -24.76 -8.93
C ASN A 116 -11.26 -25.61 -10.18
N ASP A 117 -10.99 -25.04 -11.36
CA ASP A 117 -11.01 -25.78 -12.62
C ASP A 117 -9.85 -26.79 -12.70
N LEU A 118 -8.63 -26.38 -12.33
CA LEU A 118 -7.47 -27.27 -12.29
C LEU A 118 -7.65 -28.42 -11.30
N LYS A 119 -8.32 -28.18 -10.18
CA LYS A 119 -8.55 -29.17 -9.13
C LYS A 119 -9.31 -30.41 -9.61
N VAL A 120 -10.20 -30.24 -10.60
CA VAL A 120 -11.00 -31.36 -11.15
C VAL A 120 -10.35 -32.03 -12.37
N MET A 121 -9.19 -31.53 -12.82
CA MET A 121 -8.46 -32.10 -13.95
C MET A 121 -7.53 -33.24 -13.52
N GLU A 122 -7.18 -34.09 -14.48
CA GLU A 122 -6.15 -35.12 -14.32
C GLU A 122 -4.76 -34.51 -14.44
N LEU A 123 -4.32 -33.85 -13.37
CA LEU A 123 -2.97 -33.28 -13.26
C LEU A 123 -1.93 -34.36 -12.93
N SER A 124 -0.69 -34.14 -13.40
CA SER A 124 0.48 -34.88 -12.90
C SER A 124 0.62 -34.70 -11.38
N GLU A 125 1.23 -35.66 -10.69
CA GLU A 125 1.42 -35.61 -9.23
C GLU A 125 2.10 -34.31 -8.77
N ARG A 126 3.13 -33.87 -9.50
CA ARG A 126 3.85 -32.62 -9.24
C ARG A 126 2.95 -31.39 -9.35
N ASP A 127 2.16 -31.31 -10.41
CA ASP A 127 1.31 -30.14 -10.67
C ASP A 127 0.08 -30.12 -9.75
N ARG A 128 -0.41 -31.31 -9.37
CA ARG A 128 -1.44 -31.47 -8.33
C ARG A 128 -0.95 -30.94 -7.00
N TYR A 129 0.23 -31.37 -6.55
CA TYR A 129 0.83 -30.89 -5.30
C TYR A 129 0.96 -29.36 -5.28
N TYR A 130 1.44 -28.76 -6.38
CA TYR A 130 1.52 -27.30 -6.50
C TYR A 130 0.13 -26.64 -6.39
N THR A 131 -0.83 -27.11 -7.19
CA THR A 131 -2.20 -26.60 -7.22
C THR A 131 -2.88 -26.69 -5.86
N GLU A 132 -2.69 -27.80 -5.13
CA GLU A 132 -3.26 -28.00 -3.79
C GLU A 132 -2.66 -27.06 -2.72
N SER A 133 -1.41 -26.61 -2.91
CA SER A 133 -0.74 -25.67 -1.99
C SER A 133 -1.21 -24.22 -2.16
N PHE A 134 -1.69 -23.84 -3.35
CA PHE A 134 -2.12 -22.48 -3.70
C PHE A 134 -3.05 -21.83 -2.67
N PRO A 135 -4.21 -22.42 -2.28
CA PRO A 135 -5.11 -21.77 -1.34
C PRO A 135 -4.49 -21.55 0.04
N VAL A 136 -3.61 -22.46 0.48
CA VAL A 136 -2.91 -22.36 1.76
C VAL A 136 -1.90 -21.20 1.72
N ASN A 137 -1.13 -21.11 0.64
CA ASN A 137 -0.13 -20.05 0.44
C ASN A 137 -0.78 -18.67 0.41
N VAL A 138 -1.84 -18.50 -0.38
CA VAL A 138 -2.60 -17.23 -0.45
C VAL A 138 -3.22 -16.90 0.90
N ARG A 139 -3.88 -17.85 1.55
CA ARG A 139 -4.56 -17.61 2.82
C ARG A 139 -3.58 -17.23 3.95
N SER A 140 -2.39 -17.83 3.94
CA SER A 140 -1.32 -17.48 4.88
C SER A 140 -0.94 -16.00 4.74
N ARG A 141 -0.79 -15.51 3.52
CA ARG A 141 -0.46 -14.10 3.25
C ARG A 141 -1.59 -13.16 3.61
N GLU A 142 -2.84 -13.50 3.29
CA GLU A 142 -4.00 -12.71 3.72
C GLU A 142 -4.04 -12.55 5.25
N LEU A 143 -3.71 -13.61 5.99
CA LEU A 143 -3.65 -13.58 7.45
C LEU A 143 -2.51 -12.69 7.98
N ILE A 144 -1.34 -12.72 7.33
CA ILE A 144 -0.22 -11.83 7.67
C ILE A 144 -0.62 -10.37 7.41
N ILE A 145 -1.22 -10.10 6.26
CA ILE A 145 -1.71 -8.75 5.89
C ILE A 145 -2.77 -8.27 6.88
N SER A 146 -3.71 -9.13 7.31
CA SER A 146 -4.77 -8.72 8.24
C SER A 146 -4.26 -8.33 9.63
N HIS A 147 -3.07 -8.80 10.01
CA HIS A 147 -2.40 -8.46 11.28
C HIS A 147 -1.33 -7.38 11.11
N ASN A 148 -1.19 -6.79 9.91
CA ASN A 148 -0.23 -5.72 9.68
C ASN A 148 -0.67 -4.41 10.35
N SER A 149 0.28 -3.69 10.94
CA SER A 149 0.03 -2.46 11.70
C SER A 149 -0.24 -1.22 10.85
N TYR A 150 -0.12 -1.30 9.52
CA TYR A 150 -0.26 -0.14 8.63
C TYR A 150 -1.58 0.62 8.82
N ASN A 151 -2.72 -0.07 8.80
CA ASN A 151 -4.02 0.58 8.89
C ASN A 151 -4.18 1.31 10.23
N ASP A 152 -3.69 0.74 11.32
CA ASP A 152 -3.76 1.36 12.64
C ASP A 152 -2.90 2.62 12.70
N LYS A 153 -1.67 2.58 12.18
CA LYS A 153 -0.79 3.75 12.08
C LYS A 153 -1.35 4.83 11.15
N ALA A 154 -1.95 4.43 10.02
CA ALA A 154 -2.58 5.36 9.08
C ALA A 154 -3.80 6.04 9.70
N ARG A 155 -4.64 5.29 10.44
CA ARG A 155 -5.76 5.87 11.23
C ARG A 155 -5.26 6.79 12.32
N GLU A 156 -4.19 6.43 13.03
CA GLU A 156 -3.57 7.29 14.05
C GLU A 156 -3.07 8.60 13.45
N PHE A 157 -2.31 8.54 12.35
CA PHE A 157 -1.86 9.74 11.63
C PHE A 157 -3.05 10.60 11.18
N ASN A 158 -4.08 9.97 10.62
CA ASN A 158 -5.31 10.65 10.20
C ASN A 158 -6.05 11.29 11.38
N ARG A 159 -5.96 10.73 12.59
CA ARG A 159 -6.48 11.31 13.83
C ARG A 159 -5.64 12.49 14.29
N ILE A 160 -4.30 12.39 14.25
CA ILE A 160 -3.39 13.50 14.57
C ILE A 160 -3.71 14.73 13.72
N LEU A 161 -3.92 14.54 12.41
CA LEU A 161 -4.32 15.61 11.49
C LEU A 161 -5.66 16.30 11.83
N LYS A 162 -6.48 15.74 12.73
CA LYS A 162 -7.76 16.33 13.16
C LYS A 162 -7.66 17.11 14.48
N VAL A 163 -6.56 16.99 15.23
CA VAL A 163 -6.38 17.62 16.55
C VAL A 163 -5.58 18.92 16.45
N PHE A 164 -5.80 19.86 17.37
CA PHE A 164 -5.02 21.11 17.45
C PHE A 164 -3.56 20.83 17.88
N PRO A 165 -2.54 21.51 17.32
CA PRO A 165 -2.62 22.53 16.25
C PRO A 165 -2.56 21.94 14.82
N ALA A 166 -2.39 20.62 14.66
CA ALA A 166 -2.19 19.96 13.38
C ALA A 166 -3.36 20.16 12.38
N ASN A 167 -4.60 20.27 12.87
CA ASN A 167 -5.79 20.53 12.05
C ASN A 167 -5.75 21.87 11.29
N LEU A 168 -5.16 22.91 11.89
CA LEU A 168 -4.96 24.22 11.31
C LEU A 168 -3.72 24.20 10.40
N LEU A 169 -2.63 23.63 10.93
CA LEU A 169 -1.35 23.56 10.22
C LEU A 169 -1.46 22.77 8.92
N ARG A 170 -2.15 21.61 8.90
CA ARG A 170 -2.29 20.80 7.68
C ARG A 170 -2.94 21.54 6.52
N ARG A 171 -3.84 22.50 6.80
CA ARG A 171 -4.50 23.31 5.76
C ARG A 171 -3.52 24.30 5.14
N MET A 172 -2.63 24.86 5.96
CA MET A 172 -1.59 25.80 5.51
C MET A 172 -0.38 25.08 4.90
N THR A 173 -0.12 23.83 5.27
CA THR A 173 1.03 23.02 4.82
C THR A 173 0.67 21.95 3.78
N PHE A 174 -0.59 21.88 3.35
CA PHE A 174 -1.14 20.95 2.36
C PHE A 174 -0.89 19.45 2.63
N VAL A 175 -0.68 19.07 3.89
CA VAL A 175 -0.47 17.66 4.26
C VAL A 175 -1.80 16.91 4.22
N LYS A 176 -1.87 15.89 3.36
CA LYS A 176 -3.04 15.04 3.17
C LYS A 176 -3.04 13.85 4.13
N THR A 177 -4.23 13.31 4.36
CA THR A 177 -4.43 12.02 5.05
C THR A 177 -3.79 10.87 4.28
N LEU A 178 -3.58 9.75 4.97
CA LEU A 178 -3.19 8.47 4.38
C LEU A 178 -4.43 7.65 4.04
N GLU A 179 -4.39 6.97 2.90
CA GLU A 179 -5.40 5.98 2.54
C GLU A 179 -5.20 4.70 3.34
N LEU A 180 -6.31 4.03 3.63
CA LEU A 180 -6.29 2.75 4.33
C LEU A 180 -6.27 1.62 3.29
N TYR A 181 -5.71 0.48 3.68
CA TYR A 181 -5.76 -0.76 2.90
C TYR A 181 -7.02 -1.54 3.31
N GLU A 182 -8.17 -1.16 2.75
CA GLU A 182 -9.50 -1.73 3.02
C GLU A 182 -10.54 -1.30 1.97
#